data_AF-A0A7M7NPG4-F1
#
_entry.id   AF-A0A7M7NPG4-F1
#
_cell.length_a   1.000
_cell.length_b   1.000
_cell.length_c   1.000
_cell.angle_alpha   90.00
_cell.angle_beta   90.00
_cell.angle_gamma   90.00
#
_symmetry.space_group_name_H-M   'P 1'
#
loop_
_entity.id
_entity.type
_entity.pdbx_description
1 polymer ?
#
loop_
_entity_poly.entity_id
_entity_poly.type
_entity_poly.pdbx_seq_one_letter_code
_entity_poly.pdbx_strand_id
1 'polypeptide(L)'
;MYLRLVCYYMLQAIFIWAQASSAVETYDDLYVGCFTDATIKRVLPDAQLISDDMTITVCIDYCTTLTDTDSAYAGVEHANECYCGVAGTNYDRLGVPEDGDCDFPCAGDNTNICGGINKISIYNGKFKNHQNQ
;
A
#
# COMPACT_ATOMS: atom_id res chain seq x y z
N MET A 1 53.77 -12.33 -14.10
CA MET A 1 53.25 -11.87 -12.80
C MET A 1 52.00 -11.00 -12.90
N TYR A 2 51.81 -10.23 -13.99
CA TYR A 2 50.59 -9.46 -14.26
C TYR A 2 49.32 -10.30 -14.47
N LEU A 3 49.43 -11.48 -15.11
CA LEU A 3 48.28 -12.34 -15.41
C LEU A 3 47.56 -12.88 -14.15
N ARG A 4 48.26 -12.99 -13.01
CA ARG A 4 47.66 -13.38 -11.72
C ARG A 4 46.92 -12.25 -11.02
N LEU A 5 47.31 -10.98 -11.24
CA LEU A 5 46.61 -9.82 -10.68
C LEU A 5 45.28 -9.56 -11.39
N VAL A 6 45.19 -9.76 -12.71
CA VAL A 6 43.94 -9.54 -13.46
C VAL A 6 42.84 -10.52 -13.03
N CYS A 7 43.19 -11.78 -12.74
CA CYS A 7 42.23 -12.76 -12.20
C CYS A 7 41.67 -12.37 -10.82
N TYR A 8 42.48 -11.76 -9.95
CA TYR A 8 42.05 -11.38 -8.60
C TYR A 8 41.05 -10.21 -8.63
N TYR A 9 41.28 -9.23 -9.52
CA TYR A 9 40.32 -8.13 -9.75
C TYR A 9 39.01 -8.61 -10.40
N MET A 10 39.08 -9.57 -11.32
CA MET A 10 37.88 -10.15 -11.94
C MET A 10 37.08 -11.01 -10.95
N LEU A 11 37.71 -11.66 -9.97
CA LEU A 11 37.03 -12.41 -8.91
C LEU A 11 36.41 -11.51 -7.83
N GLN A 12 37.06 -10.38 -7.49
CA GLN A 12 36.53 -9.39 -6.54
C GLN A 12 35.35 -8.59 -7.13
N ALA A 13 35.28 -8.42 -8.46
CA ALA A 13 34.17 -7.73 -9.12
C ALA A 13 32.86 -8.54 -9.05
N ILE A 14 32.90 -9.88 -9.01
CA ILE A 14 31.70 -10.73 -8.98
C ILE A 14 30.97 -10.64 -7.61
N PHE A 15 31.68 -10.28 -6.54
CA PHE A 15 31.09 -10.11 -5.19
C PHE A 15 30.50 -8.72 -4.93
N ILE A 16 30.67 -7.75 -5.84
CA ILE A 16 30.12 -6.38 -5.68
C ILE A 16 28.83 -6.17 -6.50
N TRP A 17 28.41 -7.14 -7.32
CA TRP A 17 27.10 -7.12 -7.99
C TRP A 17 26.02 -7.94 -7.27
N ALA A 18 26.17 -8.17 -5.96
CA ALA A 18 25.01 -8.51 -5.14
C ALA A 18 24.12 -7.26 -5.11
N GLN A 19 23.26 -7.16 -6.12
CA GLN A 19 22.30 -6.08 -6.33
C GLN A 19 21.62 -5.80 -5.00
N ALA A 20 21.63 -4.53 -4.60
CA ALA A 20 20.70 -4.04 -3.61
C ALA A 20 19.31 -4.45 -4.10
N SER A 21 18.68 -5.37 -3.37
CA SER A 21 17.31 -5.79 -3.60
C SER A 21 16.45 -4.54 -3.42
N SER A 22 15.99 -3.95 -4.53
CA SER A 22 14.72 -3.22 -4.49
C SER A 22 13.67 -4.30 -4.25
N ALA A 23 13.36 -4.57 -2.98
CA ALA A 23 12.15 -5.31 -2.65
C ALA A 23 11.01 -4.59 -3.37
N VAL A 24 10.38 -5.27 -4.32
CA VAL A 24 9.12 -4.79 -4.89
C VAL A 24 8.14 -4.83 -3.73
N GLU A 25 7.82 -3.68 -3.13
CA GLU A 25 6.80 -3.61 -2.10
C GLU A 25 5.46 -4.00 -2.76
N THR A 26 4.96 -5.17 -2.38
CA THR A 26 3.67 -5.69 -2.81
C THR A 26 2.56 -5.05 -1.98
N TYR A 27 1.29 -5.16 -2.41
CA TYR A 27 0.18 -4.70 -1.56
C TYR A 27 0.19 -5.36 -0.18
N ASP A 28 0.67 -6.61 -0.07
CA ASP A 28 0.82 -7.34 1.19
C ASP A 28 1.81 -6.65 2.14
N ASP A 29 2.89 -6.05 1.61
CA ASP A 29 3.86 -5.31 2.42
C ASP A 29 3.31 -3.96 2.92
N LEU A 30 2.32 -3.44 2.20
CA LEU A 30 1.67 -2.16 2.51
C LEU A 30 0.42 -2.32 3.38
N TYR A 31 -0.14 -3.52 3.41
CA TYR A 31 -1.37 -3.82 4.13
C TYR A 31 -1.17 -3.69 5.64
N VAL A 32 -1.90 -2.74 6.23
CA VAL A 32 -1.90 -2.49 7.67
C VAL A 32 -2.90 -3.41 8.38
N GLY A 33 -4.06 -3.64 7.76
CA GLY A 33 -5.11 -4.48 8.32
C GLY A 33 -6.51 -4.08 7.89
N CYS A 34 -7.49 -4.88 8.36
CA CYS A 34 -8.92 -4.60 8.24
C CYS A 34 -9.42 -3.98 9.55
N PHE A 35 -10.17 -2.89 9.45
CA PHE A 35 -10.70 -2.16 10.61
C PHE A 35 -12.19 -1.88 10.45
N THR A 36 -12.89 -1.73 11.58
CA THR A 36 -14.27 -1.24 11.55
C THR A 36 -14.29 0.24 11.19
N ASP A 37 -15.19 0.62 10.29
CA ASP A 37 -15.44 2.03 9.98
C ASP A 37 -16.87 2.46 10.31
N ALA A 38 -17.15 3.76 10.26
CA ALA A 38 -18.48 4.31 10.47
C ALA A 38 -18.70 5.55 9.61
N THR A 39 -19.80 5.59 8.85
CA THR A 39 -20.14 6.69 7.93
C THR A 39 -20.09 8.08 8.56
N ILE A 40 -20.54 8.22 9.82
CA ILE A 40 -20.59 9.50 10.53
C ILE A 40 -19.24 9.82 11.20
N LYS A 41 -18.41 8.80 11.42
CA LYS A 41 -17.18 8.91 12.22
C LYS A 41 -16.06 8.09 11.57
N ARG A 42 -15.75 8.45 10.31
CA ARG A 42 -14.75 7.79 9.47
C ARG A 42 -13.38 7.72 10.13
N VAL A 43 -12.78 6.54 10.19
CA VAL A 43 -11.45 6.34 10.79
C VAL A 43 -10.34 7.01 9.98
N LEU A 44 -10.55 7.18 8.67
CA LEU A 44 -9.73 7.99 7.76
C LEU A 44 -10.56 9.18 7.22
N PRO A 45 -10.55 10.36 7.89
CA PRO A 45 -11.52 11.42 7.63
C PRO A 45 -11.02 12.53 6.67
N ASP A 46 -9.77 12.47 6.20
CA ASP A 46 -9.12 13.65 5.60
C ASP A 46 -9.55 13.90 4.15
N ALA A 47 -9.79 12.83 3.38
CA ALA A 47 -10.32 12.93 2.02
C ALA A 47 -11.03 11.64 1.60
N GLN A 48 -11.80 11.73 0.52
CA GLN A 48 -12.49 10.58 -0.07
C GLN A 48 -12.55 10.64 -1.59
N LEU A 49 -12.54 9.47 -2.22
CA LEU A 49 -12.75 9.27 -3.65
C LEU A 49 -13.66 8.05 -3.85
N ILE A 50 -14.67 8.16 -4.70
CA ILE A 50 -15.52 7.02 -5.10
C ILE A 50 -15.31 6.82 -6.60
N SER A 51 -15.06 5.57 -7.02
CA SER A 51 -14.81 5.24 -8.42
C SER A 51 -15.27 3.82 -8.75
N ASP A 52 -15.97 3.64 -9.86
CA ASP A 52 -16.32 2.31 -10.37
C ASP A 52 -15.08 1.53 -10.87
N ASP A 53 -13.96 2.22 -11.10
CA ASP A 53 -12.66 1.65 -11.47
C ASP A 53 -11.70 1.57 -10.26
N MET A 54 -12.22 1.51 -9.03
CA MET A 54 -11.39 1.53 -7.83
C MET A 54 -10.44 0.32 -7.76
N THR A 55 -9.18 0.59 -7.46
CA THR A 55 -8.15 -0.40 -7.12
C THR A 55 -7.37 0.08 -5.90
N ILE A 56 -6.62 -0.81 -5.26
CA ILE A 56 -5.73 -0.43 -4.15
C ILE A 56 -4.74 0.66 -4.60
N THR A 57 -4.10 0.50 -5.76
CA THR A 57 -3.17 1.51 -6.32
C THR A 57 -3.86 2.85 -6.54
N VAL A 58 -5.06 2.87 -7.13
CA VAL A 58 -5.80 4.14 -7.35
C VAL A 58 -6.03 4.86 -6.03
N CYS A 59 -6.41 4.15 -4.97
CA CYS A 59 -6.63 4.77 -3.68
C CYS A 59 -5.33 5.26 -3.03
N ILE A 60 -4.25 4.47 -3.07
CA ILE A 60 -2.95 4.90 -2.53
C ILE A 60 -2.40 6.10 -3.29
N ASP A 61 -2.43 6.08 -4.62
CA ASP A 61 -1.99 7.20 -5.46
C ASP A 61 -2.80 8.46 -5.14
N TYR A 62 -4.13 8.34 -4.99
CA TYR A 62 -4.98 9.46 -4.59
C TYR A 62 -4.57 10.03 -3.22
N CYS A 63 -4.43 9.19 -2.19
CA CYS A 63 -4.12 9.66 -0.84
C CYS A 63 -2.70 10.23 -0.73
N THR A 64 -1.74 9.71 -1.49
CA THR A 64 -0.37 10.24 -1.51
C THR A 64 -0.26 11.57 -2.24
N THR A 65 -1.23 11.95 -3.10
CA THR A 65 -1.27 13.32 -3.65
C THR A 65 -1.56 14.40 -2.61
N LEU A 66 -2.09 14.01 -1.44
CA LEU A 66 -2.51 14.95 -0.39
C LEU A 66 -1.38 15.30 0.58
N THR A 67 -0.28 14.53 0.58
CA THR A 67 0.86 14.76 1.46
C THR A 67 2.15 14.26 0.82
N ASP A 68 3.20 15.08 0.89
CA ASP A 68 4.54 14.72 0.38
C ASP A 68 5.29 13.71 1.28
N THR A 69 4.59 13.03 2.20
CA THR A 69 5.22 12.18 3.22
C THR A 69 4.70 10.75 3.18
N ASP A 70 5.60 9.79 3.47
CA ASP A 70 5.33 8.36 3.63
C ASP A 70 4.37 8.02 4.80
N SER A 71 3.68 9.01 5.37
CA SER A 71 2.82 8.90 6.55
C SER A 71 1.32 8.90 6.21
N ALA A 72 0.96 8.96 4.93
CA ALA A 72 -0.42 8.82 4.51
C ALA A 72 -0.92 7.39 4.76
N TYR A 73 -2.19 7.26 5.10
CA TYR A 73 -2.95 6.02 5.04
C TYR A 73 -3.96 6.12 3.91
N ALA A 74 -4.09 5.05 3.15
CA ALA A 74 -5.15 4.86 2.17
C ALA A 74 -6.03 3.72 2.66
N GLY A 75 -7.35 3.90 2.63
CA GLY A 75 -8.30 2.88 3.05
C GLY A 75 -9.36 2.68 1.99
N VAL A 76 -9.55 1.44 1.58
CA VAL A 76 -10.59 1.06 0.63
C VAL A 76 -11.75 0.37 1.35
N GLU A 77 -12.98 0.76 1.00
CA GLU A 77 -14.22 0.28 1.60
C GLU A 77 -15.26 0.01 0.50
N HIS A 78 -16.16 -0.93 0.75
CA HIS A 78 -17.34 -1.20 -0.09
C HIS A 78 -17.02 -1.37 -1.60
N ALA A 79 -15.87 -1.98 -1.93
CA ALA A 79 -15.36 -2.22 -3.29
C ALA A 79 -14.94 -0.98 -4.10
N ASN A 80 -15.63 0.16 -3.93
CA ASN A 80 -15.50 1.33 -4.80
C ASN A 80 -15.17 2.65 -4.08
N GLU A 81 -15.07 2.63 -2.75
CA GLU A 81 -14.77 3.80 -1.95
C GLU A 81 -13.30 3.81 -1.51
N CYS A 82 -12.71 5.00 -1.47
CA CYS A 82 -11.38 5.28 -1.00
C CYS A 82 -11.43 6.42 0.02
N TYR A 83 -10.69 6.28 1.11
CA TYR A 83 -10.57 7.24 2.19
C TYR A 83 -9.10 7.46 2.55
N CYS A 84 -8.76 8.70 2.90
CA CYS A 84 -7.39 9.07 3.21
C CYS A 84 -7.24 9.50 4.67
N GLY A 85 -6.12 9.11 5.28
CA GLY A 85 -5.67 9.59 6.57
C GLY A 85 -4.28 10.19 6.48
N VAL A 86 -4.01 11.28 7.20
CA VAL A 86 -2.65 11.84 7.33
C VAL A 86 -1.90 11.28 8.54
N ALA A 87 -0.66 11.73 8.73
CA ALA A 87 0.16 11.35 9.89
C ALA A 87 -0.58 11.59 11.21
N GLY A 88 -0.60 10.58 12.08
CA GLY A 88 -1.26 10.65 13.39
C GLY A 88 -2.74 10.29 13.39
N THR A 89 -3.33 9.93 12.24
CA THR A 89 -4.69 9.39 12.18
C THR A 89 -4.82 8.11 13.00
N ASN A 90 -5.79 8.11 13.91
CA ASN A 90 -6.12 6.97 14.76
C ASN A 90 -7.08 6.04 14.02
N TYR A 91 -6.51 5.22 13.14
CA TYR A 91 -7.25 4.35 12.21
C TYR A 91 -7.91 3.15 12.89
N ASP A 92 -7.41 2.70 14.04
CA ASP A 92 -7.89 1.52 14.77
C ASP A 92 -8.88 1.86 15.89
N ARG A 93 -9.27 3.14 16.04
CA ARG A 93 -10.15 3.62 17.14
C ARG A 93 -11.51 2.94 17.27
N LEU A 94 -11.99 2.28 16.21
CA LEU A 94 -13.27 1.54 16.22
C LEU A 94 -13.06 0.01 16.33
N GLY A 95 -11.81 -0.45 16.41
CA GLY A 95 -11.44 -1.84 16.58
C GLY A 95 -11.28 -2.62 15.28
N VAL A 96 -10.78 -3.84 15.44
CA VAL A 96 -10.65 -4.85 14.37
C VAL A 96 -11.97 -5.64 14.30
N PRO A 97 -12.52 -5.87 13.10
CA PRO A 97 -13.76 -6.62 12.91
C PRO A 97 -13.54 -8.14 13.06
N GLU A 98 -14.59 -8.94 12.88
CA GLU A 98 -14.45 -10.40 12.82
C GLU A 98 -13.71 -10.81 11.53
N ASP A 99 -13.06 -11.99 11.56
CA ASP A 99 -12.33 -12.51 10.42
C ASP A 99 -13.26 -12.66 9.19
N GLY A 100 -12.83 -12.16 8.04
CA GLY A 100 -13.57 -12.25 6.78
C GLY A 100 -14.48 -11.06 6.46
N ASP A 101 -14.54 -10.03 7.30
CA ASP A 101 -15.40 -8.86 7.06
C ASP A 101 -14.86 -7.86 6.01
N CYS A 102 -13.57 -7.94 5.67
CA CYS A 102 -13.00 -7.28 4.50
C CYS A 102 -12.82 -8.33 3.40
N ASP A 103 -13.85 -8.60 2.62
CA ASP A 103 -13.88 -9.64 1.58
C ASP A 103 -14.44 -9.15 0.23
N PHE A 104 -14.74 -7.85 0.10
CA PHE A 104 -15.30 -7.32 -1.14
C PHE A 104 -14.20 -7.13 -2.18
N PRO A 105 -14.32 -7.71 -3.39
CA PRO A 105 -13.37 -7.45 -4.45
C PRO A 105 -13.40 -5.97 -4.85
N CYS A 106 -12.26 -5.40 -5.24
CA CYS A 106 -12.22 -4.04 -5.76
C CYS A 106 -13.01 -3.92 -7.07
N ALA A 107 -13.76 -2.82 -7.24
CA ALA A 107 -14.61 -2.61 -8.40
C ALA A 107 -13.85 -2.61 -9.74
N GLY A 108 -12.65 -2.03 -9.75
CA GLY A 108 -11.74 -2.00 -10.91
C GLY A 108 -10.76 -3.18 -10.98
N ASP A 109 -10.67 -4.03 -9.95
CA ASP A 109 -9.77 -5.18 -9.90
C ASP A 109 -10.27 -6.27 -8.95
N ASN A 110 -10.92 -7.28 -9.51
CA ASN A 110 -11.49 -8.39 -8.74
C ASN A 110 -10.46 -9.37 -8.18
N THR A 111 -9.15 -9.16 -8.41
CA THR A 111 -8.09 -10.01 -7.83
C THR A 111 -7.64 -9.53 -6.45
N ASN A 112 -8.03 -8.32 -6.06
CA ASN A 112 -7.67 -7.67 -4.81
C ASN A 112 -8.92 -7.33 -3.99
N ILE A 113 -8.74 -7.21 -2.67
CA ILE A 113 -9.82 -6.95 -1.72
C ILE A 113 -9.83 -5.47 -1.32
N CYS A 114 -11.02 -4.86 -1.42
CA CYS A 114 -11.29 -3.46 -1.14
C CYS A 114 -12.34 -3.28 -0.02
N GLY A 115 -12.05 -3.87 1.14
CA GLY A 115 -12.85 -3.71 2.35
C GLY A 115 -14.17 -4.48 2.32
N GLY A 116 -15.21 -3.91 2.92
CA GLY A 116 -16.55 -4.47 3.04
C GLY A 116 -17.54 -3.39 3.51
N ILE A 117 -18.74 -3.78 3.95
CA ILE A 117 -19.74 -2.82 4.45
C ILE A 117 -19.32 -2.28 5.82
N ASN A 118 -18.95 -0.98 5.91
CA ASN A 118 -18.38 -0.38 7.12
C ASN A 118 -17.13 -1.11 7.64
N LYS A 119 -16.32 -1.60 6.68
CA LYS A 119 -15.10 -2.37 6.91
C LYS A 119 -14.06 -1.85 5.95
N ILE A 120 -12.99 -1.29 6.49
CA ILE A 120 -11.99 -0.59 5.71
C ILE A 120 -10.68 -1.38 5.73
N SER A 121 -10.18 -1.70 4.54
CA SER A 121 -8.85 -2.29 4.37
C SER A 121 -7.84 -1.15 4.23
N ILE A 122 -6.92 -1.03 5.18
CA ILE A 122 -5.98 0.09 5.27
C ILE A 122 -4.61 -0.34 4.78
N TYR A 123 -4.01 0.54 3.98
CA TYR A 123 -2.67 0.44 3.43
C TYR A 123 -1.86 1.67 3.82
N ASN A 124 -0.56 1.51 4.05
CA ASN A 124 0.34 2.65 4.18
C ASN A 124 0.59 3.29 2.78
N GLY A 125 0.79 4.60 2.75
CA GLY A 125 1.01 5.36 1.53
C GLY A 125 2.39 5.17 0.90
N LYS A 126 3.14 4.13 1.29
CA LYS A 126 4.49 3.87 0.78
C LYS A 126 4.49 3.15 -0.57
N PHE A 127 3.62 3.54 -1.50
CA PHE A 127 3.65 2.93 -2.83
C PHE A 127 4.74 3.55 -3.69
N LYS A 128 5.91 2.93 -3.75
CA LYS A 128 6.94 3.24 -4.74
C LYS A 128 6.59 2.48 -6.02
N ASN A 129 5.74 3.07 -6.86
CA ASN A 129 5.35 2.44 -8.12
C ASN A 129 6.60 2.24 -9.03
N HIS A 130 7.08 1.00 -9.14
CA HIS A 130 8.22 0.65 -10.00
C HIS A 130 7.83 0.43 -11.47
N GLN A 131 6.57 0.64 -11.86
CA GLN A 131 6.11 0.38 -13.24
C GLN A 131 6.53 1.45 -14.27
N ASN A 132 7.35 2.45 -13.90
CA ASN A 132 7.86 3.48 -14.83
C ASN A 132 9.33 3.87 -14.53
N GLN A 133 10.23 2.88 -14.44
CA GLN A 133 11.67 3.09 -14.65
C GLN A 133 12.21 2.16 -15.73
#